data_AF-A0A4Q3APQ5-F1
#
_entry.id   AF-A0A4Q3APQ5-F1
#
_cell.length_a   1.000
_cell.length_b   1.000
_cell.length_c   1.000
_cell.angle_alpha   90.00
_cell.angle_beta   90.00
_cell.angle_gamma   90.00
#
_symmetry.space_group_name_H-M   'P 1'
#
loop_
_entity.id
_entity.type
_entity.pdbx_description
1 polymer ?
#
loop_
_entity_poly.entity_id
_entity_poly.type
_entity_poly.pdbx_seq_one_letter_code
_entity_poly.pdbx_strand_id
1 'polypeptide(L)'
;MKKSLALLFLSTLWSGHAWADLSVSKLRCEYLVDPIGIDEVEPRLSWVVASPERGEKQTAWQVLVSSSPEGLAANQGDLWDSGKVNGSATSQIEYAGSVLASRAECHWKVRAWDKDGQPSAWSAPAKWSIGLLQNSDWNAQWIDGATFGTADSGPPATIVSATYEAVDGTGTPINATALLNSMVAGGSFALGVTNETFGGEPSYNHLKQLRVQYQRGTQTTTKTFAEDSVMSYPADLPVIVF
;
A
#
# COMPACT_ATOMS: atom_id res chain seq x y z
N MET A 1 -30.67 -85.87 -17.40
CA MET A 1 -31.48 -84.86 -16.68
C MET A 1 -30.73 -83.54 -16.71
N LYS A 2 -31.22 -82.56 -17.49
CA LYS A 2 -30.57 -81.27 -17.72
C LYS A 2 -30.94 -80.31 -16.57
N LYS A 3 -29.96 -79.78 -15.83
CA LYS A 3 -30.19 -78.74 -14.82
C LYS A 3 -30.00 -77.38 -15.49
N SER A 4 -31.10 -76.64 -15.70
CA SER A 4 -31.08 -75.28 -16.21
C SER A 4 -30.58 -74.32 -15.13
N LEU A 5 -29.58 -73.50 -15.49
CA LEU A 5 -29.07 -72.38 -14.71
C LEU A 5 -29.79 -71.12 -15.19
N ALA A 6 -30.59 -70.49 -14.34
CA ALA A 6 -31.22 -69.21 -14.63
C ALA A 6 -30.27 -68.07 -14.22
N LEU A 7 -29.73 -67.33 -15.18
CA LEU A 7 -29.05 -66.06 -14.94
C LEU A 7 -30.09 -64.94 -14.87
N LEU A 8 -30.21 -64.32 -13.70
CA LEU A 8 -30.90 -63.04 -13.51
C LEU A 8 -29.98 -61.91 -13.95
N PHE A 9 -30.32 -61.24 -15.06
CA PHE A 9 -29.70 -59.98 -15.46
C PHE A 9 -30.24 -58.86 -14.58
N LEU A 10 -29.41 -58.36 -13.66
CA LEU A 10 -29.67 -57.16 -12.89
C LEU A 10 -29.28 -55.95 -13.75
N SER A 11 -30.24 -55.32 -14.42
CA SER A 11 -30.01 -54.10 -15.19
C SER A 11 -29.80 -52.92 -14.24
N THR A 12 -28.54 -52.54 -14.00
CA THR A 12 -28.20 -51.26 -13.39
C THR A 12 -28.51 -50.14 -14.39
N LEU A 13 -29.60 -49.41 -14.15
CA LEU A 13 -29.89 -48.14 -14.84
C LEU A 13 -28.77 -47.16 -14.49
N TRP A 14 -27.85 -46.95 -15.42
CA TRP A 14 -26.86 -45.88 -15.34
C TRP A 14 -27.59 -44.56 -15.61
N SER A 15 -28.03 -43.88 -14.55
CA SER A 15 -28.42 -42.47 -14.66
C SER A 15 -27.16 -41.66 -14.91
N GLY A 16 -26.79 -41.51 -16.19
CA GLY A 16 -25.84 -40.49 -16.60
C GLY A 16 -26.38 -39.15 -16.12
N HIS A 17 -25.66 -38.49 -15.22
CA HIS A 17 -25.98 -37.12 -14.84
C HIS A 17 -25.70 -36.25 -16.07
N ALA A 18 -26.75 -35.98 -16.84
CA ALA A 18 -26.68 -34.97 -17.88
C ALA A 18 -26.50 -33.62 -17.20
N TRP A 19 -25.39 -32.95 -17.49
CA TRP A 19 -25.22 -31.56 -17.12
C TRP A 19 -26.19 -30.73 -17.95
N ALA A 20 -26.77 -29.70 -17.35
CA ALA A 20 -27.60 -28.75 -18.08
C ALA A 20 -26.82 -28.15 -19.26
N ASP A 21 -27.50 -27.85 -20.37
CA ASP A 21 -26.95 -27.04 -21.48
C ASP A 21 -26.94 -25.53 -21.11
N LEU A 22 -26.84 -25.25 -19.81
CA LEU A 22 -26.74 -23.95 -19.19
C LEU A 22 -25.27 -23.73 -18.80
N SER A 23 -24.72 -22.58 -19.16
CA SER A 23 -23.35 -22.19 -18.82
C SER A 23 -23.32 -20.90 -18.02
N VAL A 24 -22.36 -20.81 -17.10
CA VAL A 24 -22.13 -19.62 -16.26
C VAL A 24 -20.78 -19.01 -16.65
N SER A 25 -20.79 -17.70 -16.94
CA SER A 25 -19.61 -16.98 -17.43
C SER A 25 -19.62 -15.51 -16.98
N LYS A 26 -18.57 -14.76 -17.34
CA LYS A 26 -18.44 -13.31 -17.05
C LYS A 26 -18.66 -12.97 -15.57
N LEU A 27 -18.01 -13.74 -14.71
CA LEU A 27 -18.00 -13.51 -13.27
C LEU A 27 -17.41 -12.12 -12.97
N ARG A 28 -18.06 -11.41 -12.05
CA ARG A 28 -17.63 -10.09 -11.59
C ARG A 28 -17.86 -9.95 -10.09
N CYS A 29 -16.93 -9.27 -9.43
CA CYS A 29 -17.01 -8.84 -8.04
C CYS A 29 -17.02 -7.31 -8.05
N GLU A 30 -18.00 -6.68 -7.39
CA GLU A 30 -18.17 -5.22 -7.39
C GLU A 30 -18.14 -4.62 -8.81
N TYR A 31 -18.85 -5.29 -9.74
CA TYR A 31 -18.93 -4.93 -11.17
C TYR A 31 -17.63 -5.01 -11.97
N LEU A 32 -16.53 -5.43 -11.35
CA LEU A 32 -15.19 -5.55 -11.95
C LEU A 32 -14.83 -7.01 -12.22
N VAL A 33 -13.93 -7.22 -13.17
CA VAL A 33 -13.32 -8.53 -13.45
C VAL A 33 -12.04 -8.62 -12.64
N ASP A 34 -11.93 -9.66 -11.80
CA ASP A 34 -10.78 -9.95 -10.95
C ASP A 34 -10.20 -8.74 -10.19
N PRO A 35 -11.01 -7.95 -9.46
CA PRO A 35 -10.52 -6.74 -8.81
C PRO A 35 -9.52 -7.03 -7.69
N ILE A 36 -8.57 -6.12 -7.51
CA ILE A 36 -7.51 -6.22 -6.51
C ILE A 36 -7.69 -5.09 -5.50
N GLY A 37 -7.68 -5.42 -4.22
CA GLY A 37 -7.64 -4.44 -3.13
C GLY A 37 -8.94 -3.66 -2.96
N ILE A 38 -10.10 -4.32 -3.02
CA ILE A 38 -11.38 -3.68 -2.67
C ILE A 38 -11.53 -3.57 -1.15
N ASP A 39 -12.25 -2.56 -0.68
CA ASP A 39 -12.45 -2.34 0.76
C ASP A 39 -13.87 -2.72 1.23
N GLU A 40 -14.68 -3.31 0.35
CA GLU A 40 -15.99 -3.88 0.68
C GLU A 40 -15.81 -5.31 1.20
N VAL A 41 -16.25 -5.56 2.44
CA VAL A 41 -16.07 -6.85 3.13
C VAL A 41 -17.21 -7.82 2.86
N GLU A 42 -18.34 -7.33 2.35
CA GLU A 42 -19.47 -8.11 1.87
C GLU A 42 -19.69 -7.82 0.36
N PRO A 43 -18.70 -8.10 -0.51
CA PRO A 43 -18.77 -7.67 -1.89
C PRO A 43 -19.88 -8.37 -2.68
N ARG A 44 -20.42 -7.66 -3.66
CA ARG A 44 -21.51 -8.11 -4.53
C ARG A 44 -20.95 -8.86 -5.73
N LEU A 45 -21.42 -10.08 -5.87
CA LEU A 45 -21.08 -10.98 -6.96
C LEU A 45 -22.14 -10.93 -8.05
N SER A 46 -21.69 -11.12 -9.29
CA SER A 46 -22.57 -11.25 -10.44
C SER A 46 -21.96 -12.15 -11.51
N TRP A 47 -22.82 -12.75 -12.32
CA TRP A 47 -22.45 -13.62 -13.44
C TRP A 47 -23.50 -13.53 -14.54
N VAL A 48 -23.13 -14.04 -15.72
CA VAL A 48 -24.00 -14.19 -16.88
C VAL A 48 -24.28 -15.66 -17.10
N VAL A 49 -25.56 -15.96 -17.33
CA VAL A 49 -26.04 -17.30 -17.68
C VAL A 49 -26.33 -17.33 -19.19
N ALA A 50 -25.91 -18.38 -19.87
CA ALA A 50 -26.14 -18.56 -21.31
C ALA A 50 -26.50 -20.02 -21.63
N SER A 51 -27.40 -20.20 -22.59
CA SER A 51 -27.81 -21.51 -23.11
C SER A 51 -28.18 -21.37 -24.60
N PRO A 52 -27.94 -22.39 -25.43
CA PRO A 52 -28.46 -22.42 -26.79
C PRO A 52 -29.99 -22.69 -26.83
N GLU A 53 -30.58 -23.18 -25.74
CA GLU A 53 -32.01 -23.47 -25.66
C GLU A 53 -32.85 -22.20 -25.46
N ARG A 54 -33.95 -22.09 -26.21
CA ARG A 54 -34.92 -20.99 -26.04
C ARG A 54 -35.77 -21.23 -24.79
N GLY A 55 -35.95 -20.17 -24.00
CA GLY A 55 -36.77 -20.22 -22.79
C GLY A 55 -36.06 -20.82 -21.58
N GLU A 56 -34.75 -21.06 -21.72
CA GLU A 56 -33.92 -21.49 -20.61
C GLU A 56 -33.79 -20.40 -19.55
N LYS A 57 -33.67 -20.82 -18.28
CA LYS A 57 -33.53 -19.91 -17.15
C LYS A 57 -32.79 -20.55 -15.98
N GLN A 58 -32.12 -19.71 -15.20
CA GLN A 58 -31.63 -20.11 -13.89
C GLN A 58 -32.80 -20.24 -12.90
N THR A 59 -32.87 -21.37 -12.19
CA THR A 59 -33.83 -21.62 -11.11
C THR A 59 -33.19 -21.68 -9.72
N ALA A 60 -31.88 -21.95 -9.66
CA ALA A 60 -31.08 -21.91 -8.44
C ALA A 60 -29.61 -21.63 -8.79
N TRP A 61 -28.81 -21.32 -7.78
CA TRP A 61 -27.37 -21.09 -7.92
C TRP A 61 -26.61 -21.57 -6.68
N GLN A 62 -25.30 -21.75 -6.83
CA GLN A 62 -24.38 -22.01 -5.75
C GLN A 62 -23.06 -21.30 -6.03
N VAL A 63 -22.57 -20.58 -5.03
CA VAL A 63 -21.26 -19.94 -5.03
C VAL A 63 -20.34 -20.72 -4.11
N LEU A 64 -19.12 -20.97 -4.58
CA LEU A 64 -18.00 -21.39 -3.74
C LEU A 64 -16.93 -20.29 -3.74
N VAL A 65 -16.40 -19.99 -2.56
CA VAL A 65 -15.29 -19.06 -2.33
C VAL A 65 -14.26 -19.74 -1.45
N SER A 66 -13.02 -19.74 -1.90
CA SER A 66 -11.88 -20.37 -1.25
C SER A 66 -10.76 -19.36 -1.02
N SER A 67 -10.00 -19.51 0.05
CA SER A 67 -8.80 -18.71 0.31
C SER A 67 -7.61 -19.10 -0.58
N SER A 68 -7.75 -20.19 -1.36
CA SER A 68 -6.70 -20.71 -2.25
C SER A 68 -7.27 -21.25 -3.56
N PRO A 69 -6.51 -21.18 -4.67
CA PRO A 69 -6.93 -21.78 -5.94
C PRO A 69 -7.00 -23.32 -5.85
N GLU A 70 -6.13 -23.96 -5.06
CA GLU A 70 -6.13 -25.41 -4.85
C GLU A 70 -7.37 -25.87 -4.10
N GLY A 71 -7.76 -25.16 -3.03
CA GLY A 71 -9.00 -25.43 -2.29
C GLY A 71 -10.22 -25.30 -3.20
N LEU A 72 -10.27 -24.24 -4.02
CA LEU A 72 -11.36 -24.05 -4.96
C LEU A 72 -11.42 -25.16 -6.01
N ALA A 73 -10.28 -25.59 -6.55
CA ALA A 73 -10.20 -26.69 -7.51
C ALA A 73 -10.74 -28.01 -6.91
N ALA A 74 -10.51 -28.22 -5.60
CA ALA A 74 -11.06 -29.34 -4.85
C ALA A 74 -12.54 -29.17 -4.40
N ASN A 75 -13.22 -28.10 -4.85
CA ASN A 75 -14.57 -27.71 -4.43
C ASN A 75 -14.70 -27.45 -2.91
N GLN A 76 -13.64 -26.97 -2.28
CA GLN A 76 -13.66 -26.55 -0.88
C GLN A 76 -13.90 -25.04 -0.85
N GLY A 77 -14.99 -24.63 -0.20
CA GLY A 77 -15.33 -23.23 0.02
C GLY A 77 -15.09 -22.83 1.47
N ASP A 78 -13.83 -22.80 1.91
CA ASP A 78 -13.45 -22.50 3.30
C ASP A 78 -13.83 -21.07 3.73
N LEU A 79 -13.85 -20.14 2.78
CA LEU A 79 -14.39 -18.80 2.99
C LEU A 79 -15.91 -18.78 2.88
N TRP A 80 -16.48 -19.42 1.86
CA TRP A 80 -17.93 -19.51 1.69
C TRP A 80 -18.35 -20.68 0.78
N ASP A 81 -19.38 -21.41 1.22
CA ASP A 81 -20.22 -22.25 0.36
C ASP A 81 -21.67 -21.85 0.60
N SER A 82 -22.34 -21.27 -0.40
CA SER A 82 -23.74 -20.87 -0.26
C SER A 82 -24.70 -22.06 -0.16
N GLY A 83 -24.25 -23.26 -0.52
CA GLY A 83 -25.13 -24.36 -0.89
C GLY A 83 -25.99 -24.01 -2.10
N LYS A 84 -26.97 -24.87 -2.41
CA LYS A 84 -27.96 -24.58 -3.45
C LYS A 84 -28.97 -23.56 -2.92
N VAL A 85 -28.96 -22.36 -3.48
CA VAL A 85 -29.91 -21.29 -3.19
C VAL A 85 -30.93 -21.21 -4.32
N ASN A 86 -32.22 -21.36 -3.99
CA ASN A 86 -33.30 -21.23 -4.98
C ASN A 86 -33.49 -19.76 -5.37
N GLY A 87 -33.57 -19.50 -6.67
CA GLY A 87 -33.77 -18.15 -7.20
C GLY A 87 -33.11 -17.92 -8.55
N SER A 88 -33.64 -16.94 -9.27
CA SER A 88 -33.15 -16.53 -10.58
C SER A 88 -32.19 -15.33 -10.54
N ALA A 89 -31.80 -14.88 -9.34
CA ALA A 89 -30.87 -13.76 -9.19
C ALA A 89 -29.47 -14.14 -9.68
N THR A 90 -28.86 -13.27 -10.49
CA THR A 90 -27.52 -13.47 -11.06
C THR A 90 -26.60 -12.26 -10.82
N SER A 91 -27.07 -11.28 -10.07
CA SER A 91 -26.38 -10.02 -9.79
C SER A 91 -26.81 -9.50 -8.43
N GLN A 92 -25.96 -8.67 -7.82
CA GLN A 92 -26.15 -8.16 -6.47
C GLN A 92 -26.21 -9.29 -5.43
N ILE A 93 -25.46 -10.37 -5.66
CA ILE A 93 -25.37 -11.47 -4.70
C ILE A 93 -24.29 -11.10 -3.70
N GLU A 94 -24.73 -10.60 -2.56
CA GLU A 94 -23.85 -10.22 -1.46
C GLU A 94 -23.12 -11.46 -0.91
N TYR A 95 -21.81 -11.32 -0.71
CA TYR A 95 -21.00 -12.33 -0.06
C TYR A 95 -21.49 -12.53 1.38
N ALA A 96 -21.87 -13.76 1.73
CA ALA A 96 -22.43 -14.11 3.03
C ALA A 96 -21.59 -15.18 3.75
N GLY A 97 -20.27 -15.14 3.55
CA GLY A 97 -19.32 -16.09 4.11
C GLY A 97 -18.63 -15.59 5.36
N SER A 98 -17.43 -16.15 5.60
CA SER A 98 -16.54 -15.75 6.69
C SER A 98 -16.07 -14.30 6.52
N VAL A 99 -15.93 -13.56 7.62
CA VAL A 99 -15.46 -12.17 7.59
C VAL A 99 -14.12 -12.07 6.87
N LEU A 100 -14.06 -11.20 5.85
CA LEU A 100 -12.86 -10.97 5.08
C LEU A 100 -11.94 -9.96 5.77
N ALA A 101 -10.69 -10.34 5.99
CA ALA A 101 -9.68 -9.48 6.57
C ALA A 101 -8.90 -8.70 5.50
N SER A 102 -8.19 -7.65 5.92
CA SER A 102 -7.23 -6.94 5.07
C SER A 102 -6.27 -7.92 4.39
N ARG A 103 -5.99 -7.69 3.10
CA ARG A 103 -5.12 -8.53 2.26
C ARG A 103 -5.65 -9.95 1.97
N ALA A 104 -6.89 -10.27 2.32
CA ALA A 104 -7.48 -11.57 1.98
C ALA A 104 -7.52 -11.76 0.46
N GLU A 105 -7.13 -12.95 -0.02
CA GLU A 105 -7.33 -13.39 -1.38
C GLU A 105 -8.53 -14.35 -1.44
N CYS A 106 -9.43 -14.11 -2.38
CA CYS A 106 -10.65 -14.87 -2.55
C CYS A 106 -10.71 -15.43 -3.96
N HIS A 107 -10.75 -16.74 -4.09
CA HIS A 107 -10.95 -17.45 -5.35
C HIS A 107 -12.36 -18.00 -5.37
N TRP A 108 -13.11 -17.78 -6.44
CA TRP A 108 -14.51 -18.19 -6.47
C TRP A 108 -14.96 -18.75 -7.81
N LYS A 109 -16.04 -19.53 -7.74
CA LYS A 109 -16.74 -20.05 -8.92
C LYS A 109 -18.22 -20.24 -8.61
N VAL A 110 -19.01 -20.31 -9.67
CA VAL A 110 -20.47 -20.42 -9.57
C VAL A 110 -20.96 -21.56 -10.45
N ARG A 111 -22.00 -22.24 -9.99
CA ARG A 111 -22.85 -23.08 -10.85
C ARG A 111 -24.31 -22.69 -10.69
N ALA A 112 -25.09 -22.96 -11.72
CA ALA A 112 -26.52 -22.66 -11.78
C ALA A 112 -27.32 -23.95 -11.97
N TRP A 113 -28.62 -23.89 -11.72
CA TRP A 113 -29.57 -24.93 -12.12
C TRP A 113 -30.50 -24.38 -13.19
N ASP A 114 -30.79 -25.18 -14.19
CA ASP A 114 -31.66 -24.84 -15.32
C ASP A 114 -33.17 -24.92 -14.98
N LYS A 115 -34.02 -24.72 -15.99
CA LYS A 115 -35.48 -24.79 -15.86
C LYS A 115 -36.01 -26.16 -15.38
N ASP A 116 -35.27 -27.23 -15.65
CA ASP A 116 -35.63 -28.62 -15.32
C ASP A 116 -34.95 -29.10 -14.03
N GLY A 117 -34.20 -28.22 -13.37
CA GLY A 117 -33.53 -28.50 -12.11
C GLY A 117 -32.24 -29.31 -12.27
N GLN A 118 -31.63 -29.34 -13.46
CA GLN A 118 -30.31 -29.92 -13.69
C GLN A 118 -29.20 -28.90 -13.42
N PRO A 119 -28.09 -29.28 -12.77
CA PRO A 119 -26.97 -28.38 -12.53
C PRO A 119 -26.13 -28.16 -13.81
N SER A 120 -25.66 -26.92 -13.98
CA SER A 120 -24.61 -26.55 -14.94
C SER A 120 -23.25 -27.03 -14.46
N ALA A 121 -22.28 -27.10 -15.39
CA ALA A 121 -20.87 -27.11 -15.03
C ALA A 121 -20.54 -25.93 -14.11
N TRP A 122 -19.51 -26.10 -13.27
CA TRP A 122 -18.91 -24.96 -12.59
C TRP A 122 -18.35 -23.99 -13.64
N SER A 123 -18.46 -22.69 -13.38
CA SER A 123 -17.76 -21.67 -14.16
C SER A 123 -16.24 -21.87 -14.09
N ALA A 124 -15.53 -21.21 -15.00
CA ALA A 124 -14.11 -20.94 -14.77
C ALA A 124 -13.93 -20.19 -13.43
N PRO A 125 -12.86 -20.46 -12.67
CA PRO A 125 -12.52 -19.68 -11.48
C PRO A 125 -12.29 -18.21 -11.81
N ALA A 126 -12.72 -17.34 -10.89
CA ALA A 126 -12.41 -15.92 -10.84
C ALA A 126 -11.87 -15.57 -9.45
N LYS A 127 -11.43 -14.32 -9.25
CA LYS A 127 -10.88 -13.91 -7.94
C LYS A 127 -11.26 -12.48 -7.55
N TRP A 128 -11.02 -12.13 -6.29
CA TRP A 128 -10.83 -10.76 -5.84
C TRP A 128 -9.87 -10.74 -4.65
N SER A 129 -9.37 -9.56 -4.27
CA SER A 129 -8.66 -9.40 -3.00
C SER A 129 -9.11 -8.18 -2.23
N ILE A 130 -8.96 -8.24 -0.91
CA ILE A 130 -9.27 -7.14 0.00
C ILE A 130 -8.07 -6.23 0.20
N GLY A 131 -8.31 -4.93 0.24
CA GLY A 131 -7.33 -3.88 0.50
C GLY A 131 -6.89 -3.82 1.96
N LEU A 132 -6.59 -2.60 2.42
CA LEU A 132 -6.26 -2.32 3.82
C LEU A 132 -7.46 -1.64 4.47
N LEU A 133 -8.17 -2.38 5.30
CA LEU A 133 -9.44 -1.97 5.89
C LEU A 133 -9.27 -0.98 7.04
N GLN A 134 -8.17 -1.09 7.79
CA GLN A 134 -7.91 -0.27 8.97
C GLN A 134 -6.63 0.56 8.78
N ASN A 135 -6.59 1.74 9.38
CA ASN A 135 -5.39 2.58 9.39
C ASN A 135 -4.20 1.84 10.05
N SER A 136 -4.46 0.92 10.99
CA SER A 136 -3.43 0.09 11.60
C SER A 136 -2.80 -0.95 10.66
N ASP A 137 -3.42 -1.23 9.51
CA ASP A 137 -2.87 -2.15 8.51
C ASP A 137 -1.83 -1.47 7.59
N TRP A 138 -1.79 -0.13 7.65
CA TRP A 138 -0.76 0.70 7.04
C TRP A 138 0.46 0.79 7.95
N ASN A 139 1.57 0.24 7.47
CA ASN A 139 2.88 0.36 8.14
C ASN A 139 3.75 1.49 7.55
N ALA A 140 3.24 2.21 6.54
CA ALA A 140 3.95 3.31 5.90
C ALA A 140 3.67 4.63 6.64
N GLN A 141 4.59 5.57 6.50
CA GLN A 141 4.42 6.96 6.95
C GLN A 141 4.25 7.85 5.72
N TRP A 142 3.45 8.90 5.85
CA TRP A 142 3.43 9.96 4.86
C TRP A 142 4.83 10.56 4.75
N ILE A 143 5.34 10.62 3.53
CA ILE A 143 6.54 11.37 3.21
C ILE A 143 6.09 12.65 2.50
N ASP A 144 6.75 13.76 2.79
CA ASP A 144 6.62 14.97 2.01
C ASP A 144 7.92 15.28 1.28
N GLY A 145 7.83 16.18 0.31
CA GLY A 145 8.98 16.73 -0.38
C GLY A 145 9.61 17.87 0.40
N ALA A 146 9.57 17.86 1.74
CA ALA A 146 10.41 18.77 2.50
C ALA A 146 11.85 18.50 2.05
N THR A 147 12.40 19.46 1.31
CA THR A 147 13.84 19.66 1.15
C THR A 147 14.53 19.18 2.41
N PHE A 148 15.55 18.31 2.34
CA PHE A 148 16.35 17.87 3.49
C PHE A 148 16.71 19.05 4.41
N GLY A 149 15.84 19.34 5.38
CA GLY A 149 15.70 20.69 5.92
C GLY A 149 14.34 20.84 6.61
N THR A 150 14.38 20.63 7.93
CA THR A 150 13.30 20.81 8.91
C THR A 150 12.38 19.62 9.18
N ALA A 151 12.97 18.43 9.37
CA ALA A 151 12.48 17.63 10.50
C ALA A 151 12.74 18.46 11.77
N ASP A 152 11.66 18.93 12.39
CA ASP A 152 11.61 19.53 13.73
C ASP A 152 12.81 20.42 14.10
N SER A 153 12.98 21.50 13.35
CA SER A 153 13.83 22.58 13.82
C SER A 153 12.93 23.41 14.72
N GLY A 154 13.12 23.33 16.04
CA GLY A 154 12.57 24.31 16.99
C GLY A 154 12.90 25.76 16.59
N PRO A 155 12.71 26.78 17.46
CA PRO A 155 12.91 28.18 17.06
C PRO A 155 14.25 28.36 16.31
N PRO A 156 14.27 29.18 15.23
CA PRO A 156 15.45 29.35 14.40
C PRO A 156 16.67 29.67 15.25
N ALA A 157 17.81 29.07 14.92
CA ALA A 157 19.06 29.37 15.61
C ALA A 157 19.33 30.87 15.51
N THR A 158 19.44 31.53 16.66
CA THR A 158 19.81 32.94 16.77
C THR A 158 21.32 33.03 16.87
N ILE A 159 21.96 33.83 16.00
CA ILE A 159 23.42 33.97 16.02
C ILE A 159 23.78 35.01 17.08
N VAL A 160 24.45 34.53 18.13
CA VAL A 160 24.90 35.35 19.27
C VAL A 160 26.17 36.11 18.90
N SER A 161 27.12 35.42 18.26
CA SER A 161 28.36 36.02 17.75
C SER A 161 28.92 35.19 16.60
N ALA A 162 29.60 35.84 15.67
CA ALA A 162 30.35 35.18 14.62
C ALA A 162 31.65 35.93 14.33
N THR A 163 32.74 35.19 14.22
CA THR A 163 34.08 35.75 14.02
C THR A 163 34.85 34.91 13.00
N TYR A 164 35.40 35.57 11.98
CA TYR A 164 36.33 34.96 11.04
C TYR A 164 37.76 35.27 11.51
N GLU A 165 38.51 34.25 11.90
CA GLU A 165 39.76 34.35 12.65
C GLU A 165 40.79 33.30 12.21
N ALA A 166 42.06 33.54 12.52
CA ALA A 166 43.09 32.53 12.38
C ALA A 166 42.91 31.43 13.45
N VAL A 167 43.08 30.17 13.08
CA VAL A 167 42.92 29.02 13.98
C VAL A 167 43.92 29.06 15.14
N ASP A 168 45.10 29.63 14.91
CA ASP A 168 46.17 29.78 15.91
C ASP A 168 46.08 31.08 16.73
N GLY A 169 45.06 31.91 16.50
CA GLY A 169 44.84 33.17 17.21
C GLY A 169 45.73 34.34 16.76
N THR A 170 46.46 34.19 15.66
CA THR A 170 47.25 35.28 15.07
C THR A 170 46.37 36.29 14.31
N GLY A 171 46.90 37.50 14.11
CA GLY A 171 46.26 38.51 13.27
C GLY A 171 45.09 39.25 13.94
N THR A 172 44.20 39.83 13.14
CA THR A 172 43.05 40.62 13.59
C THR A 172 41.75 39.94 13.15
N PRO A 173 40.96 39.39 14.07
CA PRO A 173 39.69 38.75 13.74
C PRO A 173 38.67 39.72 13.11
N ILE A 174 37.88 39.23 12.17
CA ILE A 174 36.81 39.98 11.50
C ILE A 174 35.47 39.60 12.13
N ASN A 175 34.70 40.60 12.59
CA ASN A 175 33.36 40.37 13.15
C ASN A 175 32.34 40.18 12.04
N ALA A 176 31.76 38.98 11.96
CA ALA A 176 30.79 38.58 10.94
C ALA A 176 29.34 38.55 11.47
N THR A 177 29.09 38.92 12.73
CA THR A 177 27.81 38.73 13.41
C THR A 177 26.64 39.43 12.71
N ALA A 178 26.82 40.69 12.30
CA ALA A 178 25.77 41.45 11.64
C ALA A 178 25.43 40.91 10.25
N LEU A 179 26.47 40.51 9.49
CA LEU A 179 26.31 39.89 8.18
C LEU A 179 25.47 38.61 8.29
N LEU A 180 25.87 37.68 9.16
CA LEU A 180 25.16 36.42 9.31
C LEU A 180 23.73 36.62 9.82
N ASN A 181 23.50 37.53 10.77
CA ASN A 181 22.14 37.84 11.22
C ASN A 181 21.26 38.42 10.10
N SER A 182 21.82 39.24 9.20
CA SER A 182 21.08 39.75 8.04
C SER A 182 20.70 38.64 7.05
N MET A 183 21.56 37.64 6.87
CA MET A 183 21.28 36.49 6.01
C MET A 183 20.23 35.56 6.62
N VAL A 184 20.29 35.31 7.92
CA VAL A 184 19.26 34.54 8.65
C VAL A 184 17.88 35.20 8.51
N ALA A 185 17.82 36.53 8.55
CA ALA A 185 16.56 37.26 8.32
C ALA A 185 15.97 37.04 6.91
N GLY A 186 16.81 36.72 5.92
CA GLY A 186 16.40 36.35 4.57
C GLY A 186 16.01 34.88 4.39
N GLY A 187 16.14 34.04 5.43
CA GLY A 187 15.82 32.62 5.40
C GLY A 187 17.06 31.72 5.29
N SER A 188 16.95 30.65 4.51
CA SER A 188 18.04 29.69 4.30
C SER A 188 19.12 30.25 3.39
N PHE A 189 20.39 29.96 3.68
CA PHE A 189 21.51 30.38 2.84
C PHE A 189 22.67 29.37 2.86
N ALA A 190 23.54 29.49 1.87
CA ALA A 190 24.85 28.84 1.82
C ALA A 190 25.92 29.93 1.66
N LEU A 191 26.87 30.00 2.59
CA LEU A 191 27.91 31.03 2.67
C LEU A 191 29.29 30.37 2.55
N GLY A 192 30.08 30.77 1.56
CA GLY A 192 31.48 30.35 1.46
C GLY A 192 32.31 31.00 2.56
N VAL A 193 33.18 30.24 3.22
CA VAL A 193 34.04 30.75 4.30
C VAL A 193 35.36 31.22 3.69
N THR A 194 35.39 32.48 3.23
CA THR A 194 36.54 33.05 2.51
C THR A 194 36.81 34.50 2.90
N ASN A 195 38.02 34.98 2.61
CA ASN A 195 38.39 36.40 2.79
C ASN A 195 37.47 37.36 2.03
N GLU A 196 37.07 37.00 0.81
CA GLU A 196 36.15 37.80 -0.01
C GLU A 196 34.80 37.96 0.67
N THR A 197 34.29 36.86 1.24
CA THR A 197 32.98 36.83 1.91
C THR A 197 32.96 37.72 3.15
N PHE A 198 34.03 37.73 3.94
CA PHE A 198 34.12 38.52 5.17
C PHE A 198 34.79 39.89 4.97
N GLY A 199 35.14 40.25 3.73
CA GLY A 199 35.68 41.56 3.38
C GLY A 199 37.10 41.81 3.89
N GLY A 200 37.90 40.77 4.11
CA GLY A 200 39.28 40.92 4.57
C GLY A 200 40.02 39.63 4.89
N GLU A 201 41.32 39.78 5.11
CA GLU A 201 42.27 38.73 5.47
C GLU A 201 42.63 38.88 6.96
N PRO A 202 42.13 38.03 7.87
CA PRO A 202 42.38 38.19 9.31
C PRO A 202 43.83 37.86 9.68
N SER A 203 44.50 36.94 8.99
CA SER A 203 45.92 36.61 9.23
C SER A 203 46.58 35.96 8.01
N TYR A 204 47.54 36.67 7.43
CA TYR A 204 48.24 36.26 6.21
C TYR A 204 49.09 35.00 6.42
N ASN A 205 48.97 34.00 5.54
CA ASN A 205 49.65 32.69 5.61
C ASN A 205 49.30 31.82 6.83
N HIS A 206 48.20 32.11 7.53
CA HIS A 206 47.67 31.27 8.60
C HIS A 206 46.33 30.65 8.18
N LEU A 207 46.05 29.44 8.67
CA LEU A 207 44.76 28.77 8.46
C LEU A 207 43.66 29.54 9.17
N LYS A 208 42.53 29.72 8.49
CA LYS A 208 41.41 30.50 9.02
C LYS A 208 40.17 29.64 9.24
N GLN A 209 39.30 30.15 10.09
CA GLN A 209 38.01 29.54 10.38
C GLN A 209 36.97 30.61 10.67
N LEU A 210 35.72 30.30 10.33
CA LEU A 210 34.57 31.00 10.87
C LEU A 210 34.11 30.28 12.14
N ARG A 211 34.13 31.00 13.27
CA ARG A 211 33.59 30.53 14.55
C ARG A 211 32.24 31.19 14.80
N VAL A 212 31.19 30.39 14.93
CA VAL A 212 29.80 30.85 15.12
C VAL A 212 29.28 30.36 16.46
N GLN A 213 28.93 31.28 17.34
CA GLN A 213 28.15 31.00 18.55
C GLN A 213 26.67 31.29 18.26
N TYR A 214 25.83 30.31 18.53
CA TYR A 214 24.39 30.39 18.26
C TYR A 214 23.58 29.83 19.42
N GLN A 215 22.34 30.28 19.53
CA GLN A 215 21.38 29.85 20.54
C GLN A 215 20.17 29.20 19.87
N ARG A 216 19.78 28.01 20.36
CA ARG A 216 18.47 27.40 20.09
C ARG A 216 17.83 27.00 21.41
N GLY A 217 16.66 27.57 21.72
CA GLY A 217 16.06 27.42 23.04
C GLY A 217 16.89 28.10 24.13
N THR A 218 17.19 27.39 25.23
CA THR A 218 18.01 27.90 26.35
C THR A 218 19.50 27.57 26.21
N GLN A 219 19.91 26.82 25.18
CA GLN A 219 21.28 26.38 25.01
C GLN A 219 22.03 27.25 24.01
N THR A 220 23.29 27.54 24.34
CA THR A 220 24.23 28.24 23.45
C THR A 220 25.37 27.30 23.10
N THR A 221 25.65 27.17 21.80
CA THR A 221 26.71 26.29 21.27
C THR A 221 27.60 27.06 20.32
N THR A 222 28.85 26.60 20.18
CA THR A 222 29.78 27.09 19.16
C THR A 222 29.99 26.03 18.08
N LYS A 223 29.96 26.42 16.81
CA LYS A 223 30.41 25.62 15.67
C LYS A 223 31.49 26.37 14.89
N THR A 224 32.49 25.65 14.40
CA THR A 224 33.57 26.18 13.57
C THR A 224 33.46 25.63 12.16
N PHE A 225 33.78 26.45 11.17
CA PHE A 225 33.83 26.12 9.75
C PHE A 225 35.21 26.49 9.23
N ALA A 226 35.90 25.57 8.57
CA ALA A 226 37.22 25.82 8.01
C ALA A 226 37.15 26.82 6.84
N GLU A 227 38.25 27.51 6.57
CA GLU A 227 38.43 28.25 5.32
C GLU A 227 38.14 27.37 4.10
N ASP A 228 37.58 27.98 3.05
CA ASP A 228 37.13 27.35 1.80
C ASP A 228 35.98 26.32 1.96
N SER A 229 35.44 26.15 3.17
CA SER A 229 34.21 25.38 3.38
C SER A 229 32.95 26.23 3.11
N VAL A 230 31.79 25.57 3.15
CA VAL A 230 30.48 26.22 3.03
C VAL A 230 29.73 26.04 4.34
N MET A 231 29.22 27.15 4.88
CA MET A 231 28.27 27.14 5.98
C MET A 231 26.84 27.20 5.42
N SER A 232 26.01 26.22 5.74
CA SER A 232 24.61 26.15 5.31
C SER A 232 23.65 26.39 6.48
N TYR A 233 22.80 27.41 6.39
CA TYR A 233 21.74 27.66 7.37
C TYR A 233 20.38 27.15 6.86
N PRO A 234 19.57 26.45 7.68
CA PRO A 234 19.80 26.09 9.08
C PRO A 234 20.56 24.76 9.29
N ALA A 235 20.86 24.03 8.22
CA ALA A 235 21.34 22.64 8.27
C ALA A 235 22.58 22.43 9.16
N ASP A 236 23.52 23.37 9.13
CA ASP A 236 24.74 23.30 9.90
C ASP A 236 24.60 23.75 11.35
N LEU A 237 23.47 24.33 11.75
CA LEU A 237 23.22 24.74 13.14
C LEU A 237 22.04 23.93 13.73
N PRO A 238 22.18 22.59 13.85
CA PRO A 238 21.09 21.71 14.27
C PRO A 238 20.75 21.87 15.76
N VAL A 239 19.58 21.35 16.14
CA VAL A 239 19.22 21.16 17.55
C VAL A 239 20.12 20.07 18.15
N ILE A 240 20.72 20.33 19.32
CA ILE A 240 21.37 19.27 20.10
C ILE A 240 20.29 18.57 20.91
N VAL A 241 19.91 17.37 20.48
CA VAL A 241 19.04 16.48 21.24
C VAL A 241 19.95 15.64 22.15
N PHE A 242 19.71 15.67 23.46
CA PHE A 242 20.36 14.79 24.44
C PHE A 242 19.58 13.49 24.61
#